data_AF-A0A843F647-F1
#
_entry.id   AF-A0A843F647-F1
#
_cell.length_a   1.000
_cell.length_b   1.000
_cell.length_c   1.000
_cell.angle_alpha   90.00
_cell.angle_beta   90.00
_cell.angle_gamma   90.00
#
_symmetry.space_group_name_H-M   'P 1'
#
loop_
_entity.id
_entity.type
_entity.pdbx_description
1 polymer ?
#
loop_
_entity_poly.entity_id
_entity_poly.type
_entity_poly.pdbx_seq_one_letter_code
_entity_poly.pdbx_strand_id
1 'polypeptide(L)'
;MSWKFENYERNILYILTFIDILLIVYALLFNTTENIINIIVLIDVILCVLLLTDFFITFRQSEDKLEFLGENLIYIIACIPFELVLPLDFISLRIILILKLLRSPIIEKYFDNFFRFLENTRLERIMSLII
;
A
#
# COMPACT_ATOMS: atom_id res chain seq x y z
N MET A 1 7.33 21.93 -17.80
CA MET A 1 8.64 21.28 -17.51
C MET A 1 8.56 20.35 -16.28
N SER A 2 7.43 20.24 -15.55
CA SER A 2 7.29 19.42 -14.33
C SER A 2 6.90 17.95 -14.56
N TRP A 3 6.16 17.62 -15.63
CA TRP A 3 5.62 16.26 -15.86
C TRP A 3 6.66 15.12 -15.97
N LYS A 4 7.90 15.42 -16.38
CA LYS A 4 8.96 14.39 -16.47
C LYS A 4 9.66 14.11 -15.14
N PHE A 5 9.63 15.05 -14.20
CA PHE A 5 10.23 14.88 -12.88
C PHE A 5 9.31 14.09 -11.94
N GLU A 6 8.00 14.36 -11.97
CA GLU A 6 6.98 13.60 -11.22
C GLU A 6 7.00 12.10 -11.54
N ASN A 7 7.22 11.74 -12.82
CA ASN A 7 7.33 10.33 -13.20
C ASN A 7 8.61 9.65 -12.70
N TYR A 8 9.71 10.39 -12.53
CA TYR A 8 10.98 9.81 -12.09
C TYR A 8 10.98 9.56 -10.58
N GLU A 9 10.47 10.50 -9.80
CA GLU A 9 10.33 10.36 -8.34
C GLU A 9 9.38 9.22 -7.99
N ARG A 10 8.22 9.11 -8.66
CA ARG A 10 7.30 7.97 -8.48
C ARG A 10 7.94 6.63 -8.87
N ASN A 11 8.69 6.57 -9.96
CA ASN A 11 9.40 5.35 -10.36
C ASN A 11 10.44 4.90 -9.33
N ILE A 12 11.15 5.85 -8.70
CA ILE A 12 12.08 5.55 -7.60
C ILE A 12 11.31 4.96 -6.42
N LEU A 13 10.19 5.57 -6.03
CA LEU A 13 9.36 5.07 -4.92
C LEU A 13 8.82 3.66 -5.19
N TYR A 14 8.42 3.36 -6.43
CA TYR A 14 8.02 1.99 -6.81
C TYR A 14 9.17 0.99 -6.70
N ILE A 15 10.38 1.36 -7.12
CA ILE A 15 11.57 0.51 -6.98
C ILE A 15 11.88 0.28 -5.50
N LEU A 16 11.83 1.33 -4.67
CA LEU A 16 12.05 1.19 -3.23
C LEU A 16 11.01 0.29 -2.58
N THR A 17 9.73 0.44 -2.96
CA THR A 17 8.63 -0.43 -2.49
C THR A 17 8.85 -1.88 -2.90
N PHE A 18 9.35 -2.11 -4.11
CA PHE A 18 9.68 -3.45 -4.57
C PHE A 18 10.84 -4.06 -3.78
N ILE A 19 11.90 -3.28 -3.51
CA ILE A 19 13.03 -3.71 -2.68
C ILE A 19 12.56 -4.03 -1.25
N ASP A 20 11.70 -3.20 -0.68
CA ASP A 20 11.14 -3.40 0.65
C ASP A 20 10.33 -4.71 0.75
N ILE A 21 9.47 -4.98 -0.24
CA ILE A 21 8.76 -6.26 -0.35
C ILE A 21 9.74 -7.44 -0.41
N LEU A 22 10.84 -7.33 -1.16
CA LEU A 22 11.86 -8.38 -1.21
C LEU A 22 12.54 -8.60 0.15
N LEU A 23 12.84 -7.53 0.90
CA LEU A 23 13.39 -7.62 2.25
C LEU A 23 12.41 -8.30 3.21
N ILE A 24 11.12 -7.99 3.11
CA ILE A 24 10.05 -8.63 3.90
C ILE A 24 9.95 -10.12 3.56
N VAL A 25 9.94 -10.48 2.28
CA VAL A 25 9.93 -11.87 1.84
C VAL A 25 11.17 -12.61 2.34
N TYR A 26 12.34 -11.97 2.27
CA TYR A 26 13.57 -12.52 2.84
C TYR A 26 13.43 -12.76 4.36
N ALA A 27 12.93 -11.78 5.11
CA ALA A 27 12.73 -11.91 6.56
C ALA A 27 11.69 -12.98 6.93
N LEU A 28 10.73 -13.28 6.05
CA LEU A 28 9.75 -14.36 6.23
C LEU A 28 10.34 -15.74 5.93
N LEU A 29 11.15 -15.87 4.88
CA LEU A 29 11.74 -17.14 4.45
C LEU A 29 12.93 -17.57 5.30
N PHE A 30 13.72 -16.60 5.76
CA PHE A 30 14.89 -16.83 6.58
C PHE A 30 14.58 -16.45 8.03
N ASN A 31 14.91 -17.32 8.98
CA ASN A 31 14.72 -17.04 10.41
C ASN A 31 15.75 -16.00 10.88
N THR A 32 15.47 -14.75 10.52
CA THR A 32 16.38 -13.62 10.62
C THR A 32 16.38 -13.08 12.06
N THR A 33 17.54 -12.64 12.55
CA THR A 33 17.65 -12.09 13.91
C THR A 33 16.79 -10.84 14.10
N GLU A 34 16.27 -10.62 15.30
CA GLU A 34 15.42 -9.47 15.66
C GLU A 34 16.04 -8.12 15.28
N ASN A 35 17.36 -7.96 15.41
CA ASN A 35 18.06 -6.74 15.02
C ASN A 35 17.87 -6.39 13.54
N ILE A 36 17.93 -7.39 12.65
CA ILE A 36 17.76 -7.18 11.20
C ILE A 36 16.29 -6.90 10.90
N ILE A 37 15.36 -7.59 11.57
CA ILE A 37 13.92 -7.34 11.42
C ILE A 37 13.60 -5.89 11.82
N ASN A 38 14.14 -5.40 12.92
CA ASN A 38 13.93 -4.02 13.36
C ASN A 38 14.48 -3.00 12.36
N ILE A 39 15.61 -3.29 11.70
CA ILE A 39 16.15 -2.44 10.63
C ILE A 39 15.22 -2.44 9.41
N ILE A 40 14.73 -3.61 8.99
CA ILE A 40 13.77 -3.72 7.89
C ILE A 40 12.49 -2.95 8.20
N VAL A 41 11.96 -3.08 9.41
CA VAL A 41 10.78 -2.33 9.87
C VAL A 41 11.04 -0.82 9.84
N LEU A 42 12.20 -0.37 10.31
CA LEU A 42 12.55 1.05 10.28
C LEU A 42 12.62 1.59 8.85
N ILE A 43 13.21 0.83 7.92
CA ILE A 43 13.27 1.18 6.50
C ILE A 43 11.85 1.27 5.91
N ASP A 44 10.99 0.30 6.17
CA ASP A 44 9.60 0.34 5.69
C ASP A 44 8.83 1.53 6.25
N VAL A 45 8.99 1.87 7.53
CA VAL A 45 8.34 3.05 8.12
C VAL A 45 8.77 4.33 7.41
N ILE A 46 10.07 4.48 7.13
CA ILE A 46 10.58 5.65 6.38
C ILE A 46 9.96 5.68 4.98
N LEU A 47 9.89 4.53 4.31
CA LEU A 47 9.29 4.43 2.98
C LEU A 47 7.79 4.74 2.99
N CYS A 48 7.05 4.25 3.99
CA CYS A 48 5.65 4.58 4.20
C CYS A 48 5.44 6.09 4.37
N VAL A 49 6.28 6.77 5.15
CA VAL A 49 6.21 8.23 5.31
C VAL A 49 6.46 8.96 3.98
N LEU A 50 7.42 8.49 3.17
CA LEU A 50 7.67 9.08 1.84
C LEU A 50 6.47 8.92 0.91
N LEU A 51 5.91 7.71 0.82
CA LEU A 51 4.73 7.43 -0.01
C LEU A 51 3.49 8.18 0.47
N LEU A 52 3.30 8.30 1.78
CA LEU A 52 2.22 9.09 2.36
C LEU A 52 2.39 10.59 2.05
N THR A 53 3.62 11.09 2.06
CA THR A 53 3.91 12.49 1.71
C THR A 53 3.59 12.75 0.23
N ASP A 54 4.01 11.86 -0.66
CA ASP A 54 3.68 11.90 -2.09
C ASP A 54 2.16 11.83 -2.33
N PHE A 55 1.47 10.95 -1.59
CA PHE A 55 0.00 10.87 -1.60
C PHE A 55 -0.63 12.22 -1.24
N PHE A 56 -0.22 12.84 -0.14
CA PHE A 56 -0.82 14.10 0.32
C PHE A 56 -0.54 15.26 -0.64
N ILE A 57 0.62 15.31 -1.27
CA ILE A 57 0.95 16.30 -2.30
C ILE A 57 -0.01 16.15 -3.49
N THR A 58 -0.14 14.93 -4.01
CA THR A 58 -0.98 14.63 -5.17
C THR A 58 -2.46 14.81 -4.85
N PHE A 59 -2.90 14.33 -3.68
CA PHE A 59 -4.25 14.54 -3.16
C PHE A 59 -4.58 16.01 -3.02
N ARG A 60 -3.64 16.87 -2.60
CA ARG A 60 -3.89 18.31 -2.49
C ARG A 60 -4.04 18.95 -3.87
N GLN A 61 -3.33 18.47 -4.87
CA GLN A 61 -3.37 18.97 -6.25
C GLN A 61 -4.58 18.48 -7.06
N SER A 62 -5.24 17.39 -6.67
CA SER A 62 -6.39 16.86 -7.42
C SER A 62 -7.59 17.83 -7.43
N GLU A 63 -8.30 17.93 -8.55
CA GLU A 63 -9.49 18.79 -8.65
C GLU A 63 -10.68 18.19 -7.89
N ASP A 64 -10.92 16.89 -8.07
CA ASP A 64 -11.90 16.13 -7.30
C ASP A 64 -11.20 15.28 -6.23
N LYS A 65 -11.60 15.45 -4.97
CA LYS A 65 -11.01 14.72 -3.83
C LYS A 65 -11.62 13.33 -3.67
N LEU A 66 -12.92 13.18 -3.95
CA LEU A 66 -13.65 11.93 -3.73
C LEU A 66 -13.30 10.92 -4.82
N GLU A 67 -13.26 11.36 -6.07
CA GLU A 67 -12.84 10.54 -7.20
C GLU A 67 -11.39 10.07 -7.02
N PHE A 68 -10.49 11.01 -6.68
CA PHE A 68 -9.10 10.68 -6.42
C PHE A 68 -8.92 9.67 -5.28
N LEU A 69 -9.67 9.80 -4.19
CA LEU A 69 -9.64 8.83 -3.09
C LEU A 69 -10.08 7.45 -3.55
N GLY A 70 -11.17 7.37 -4.33
CA GLY A 70 -11.71 6.11 -4.85
C GLY A 70 -10.70 5.36 -5.73
N GLU A 71 -10.04 6.08 -6.64
CA GLU A 71 -9.04 5.49 -7.54
C GLU A 71 -7.74 5.10 -6.83
N ASN A 72 -7.40 5.78 -5.73
CA ASN A 72 -6.12 5.60 -5.04
C ASN A 72 -6.24 4.88 -3.68
N LEU A 73 -7.37 4.21 -3.39
CA LEU A 73 -7.57 3.48 -2.14
C LEU A 73 -6.44 2.47 -1.84
N ILE A 74 -5.95 1.77 -2.87
CA ILE A 74 -4.88 0.78 -2.73
C ILE A 74 -3.57 1.46 -2.37
N TYR A 75 -3.29 2.63 -2.94
CA TYR A 75 -2.12 3.44 -2.60
C TYR A 75 -2.18 3.94 -1.16
N ILE A 76 -3.38 4.27 -0.65
CA ILE A 76 -3.56 4.65 0.76
C ILE A 76 -3.22 3.47 1.68
N ILE A 77 -3.75 2.28 1.37
CA ILE A 77 -3.45 1.05 2.13
C ILE A 77 -1.94 0.76 2.09
N ALA A 78 -1.31 0.97 0.95
CA ALA A 78 0.12 0.86 0.79
C ALA A 78 0.88 1.81 1.72
N CYS A 79 0.37 3.02 1.97
CA CYS A 79 1.05 4.00 2.83
C CYS A 79 0.95 3.71 4.34
N ILE A 80 0.24 2.65 4.77
CA ILE A 80 0.00 2.38 6.19
C ILE A 80 1.20 1.62 6.79
N PRO A 81 1.93 2.21 7.76
CA PRO A 81 2.92 1.49 8.53
C PRO A 81 2.20 0.58 9.54
N PHE A 82 1.94 -0.67 9.14
CA PHE A 82 1.16 -1.61 9.94
C PHE A 82 1.74 -1.85 11.34
N GLU A 83 3.05 -1.76 11.53
CA GLU A 83 3.70 -1.86 12.84
C GLU A 83 3.39 -0.69 13.79
N LEU A 84 3.09 0.49 13.23
CA LEU A 84 2.71 1.65 14.04
C LEU A 84 1.21 1.68 14.31
N VAL A 85 0.40 1.14 13.40
CA VAL A 85 -1.06 1.15 13.50
C VAL A 85 -1.61 -0.04 14.27
N LEU A 86 -0.98 -1.22 14.14
CA LEU A 86 -1.40 -2.43 14.83
C LEU A 86 -0.59 -2.61 16.12
N PRO A 87 -1.24 -2.80 17.28
CA PRO A 87 -0.54 -3.03 18.53
C PRO A 87 0.22 -4.37 18.46
N LEU A 88 1.55 -4.28 18.50
CA LEU A 88 2.49 -5.42 18.43
C LEU A 88 2.23 -6.47 19.52
N ASP A 89 1.60 -6.06 20.63
CA ASP A 89 1.27 -6.92 21.76
C ASP A 89 0.22 -7.99 21.43
N PHE A 90 -0.62 -7.76 20.40
CA PHE A 90 -1.71 -8.67 20.03
C PHE A 90 -1.46 -9.44 18.73
N ILE A 91 -0.53 -8.95 17.89
CA ILE A 91 -0.32 -9.48 16.55
C ILE A 91 1.17 -9.80 16.39
N SER A 92 1.48 -11.07 16.17
CA SER A 92 2.84 -11.54 15.90
C SER A 92 3.47 -10.76 14.74
N LEU A 93 4.73 -10.35 14.87
CA LEU A 93 5.50 -9.65 13.82
C LEU A 93 5.39 -10.32 12.45
N ARG A 94 5.33 -11.65 12.41
CA ARG A 94 5.14 -12.42 11.16
C ARG A 94 3.81 -12.14 10.47
N ILE A 95 2.73 -11.97 11.22
CA ILE A 95 1.42 -11.62 10.66
C ILE A 95 1.48 -10.22 10.06
N ILE A 96 2.14 -9.27 10.74
CA ILE A 96 2.32 -7.91 10.22
C ILE A 96 3.14 -7.92 8.92
N LEU A 97 4.24 -8.69 8.88
CA LEU A 97 5.04 -8.88 7.66
C LEU A 97 4.22 -9.51 6.52
N ILE A 98 3.29 -10.42 6.81
CA ILE A 98 2.40 -10.98 5.80
C ILE A 98 1.38 -9.94 5.32
N LEU A 99 0.80 -9.15 6.23
CA LEU A 99 -0.13 -8.07 5.87
C LEU A 99 0.54 -7.04 4.97
N LYS A 100 1.84 -6.77 5.17
CA LYS A 100 2.61 -5.90 4.27
C LYS A 100 2.68 -6.42 2.84
N LEU A 101 2.61 -7.73 2.61
CA LEU A 101 2.59 -8.26 1.25
C LEU A 101 1.36 -7.79 0.47
N LEU A 102 0.26 -7.42 1.15
CA LEU A 102 -0.95 -6.83 0.54
C LEU A 102 -0.65 -5.53 -0.22
N ARG A 103 0.44 -4.84 0.12
CA ARG A 103 0.94 -3.65 -0.56
C ARG A 103 1.48 -3.91 -1.97
N SER A 104 1.73 -5.17 -2.32
CA SER A 104 2.39 -5.49 -3.59
C SER A 104 1.61 -4.93 -4.79
N PRO A 105 2.29 -4.31 -5.77
CA PRO A 105 1.65 -3.84 -7.00
C PRO A 105 1.02 -4.98 -7.81
N ILE A 106 1.39 -6.23 -7.51
CA ILE A 106 0.72 -7.42 -8.05
C ILE A 106 -0.72 -7.48 -7.53
N ILE A 107 -0.91 -7.23 -6.23
CA ILE A 107 -2.21 -7.29 -5.57
C ILE A 107 -3.09 -6.13 -6.01
N GLU A 108 -2.50 -4.95 -6.28
CA GLU A 108 -3.21 -3.82 -6.91
C GLU A 108 -3.90 -4.24 -8.21
N LYS A 109 -3.17 -4.90 -9.13
CA LYS A 109 -3.74 -5.44 -10.37
C LYS A 109 -4.85 -6.47 -10.17
N TYR A 110 -4.73 -7.32 -9.14
CA TYR A 110 -5.76 -8.31 -8.82
C TYR A 110 -7.00 -7.64 -8.20
N PHE A 111 -6.82 -6.63 -7.36
CA PHE A 111 -7.91 -5.88 -6.74
C PHE A 111 -8.65 -5.02 -7.75
N ASP A 112 -7.97 -4.36 -8.70
CA ASP A 112 -8.63 -3.61 -9.78
C ASP A 112 -9.54 -4.50 -10.60
N ASN A 113 -9.06 -5.70 -10.95
CA ASN A 113 -9.88 -6.68 -11.65
C ASN A 113 -11.04 -7.19 -10.80
N PHE A 114 -10.84 -7.34 -9.49
CA PHE A 114 -11.88 -7.74 -8.54
C PHE A 114 -12.94 -6.65 -8.33
N PHE A 115 -12.56 -5.39 -8.21
CA PHE A 115 -13.49 -4.27 -8.11
C PHE A 115 -14.25 -4.05 -9.41
N ARG A 116 -13.57 -4.13 -10.57
CA ARG A 116 -14.26 -4.16 -11.88
C ARG A 116 -15.21 -5.34 -11.98
N PHE A 117 -14.85 -6.50 -11.45
CA PHE A 117 -15.75 -7.64 -11.39
C PHE A 117 -16.94 -7.35 -10.48
N LEU A 118 -16.76 -6.78 -9.28
CA LEU A 118 -17.86 -6.43 -8.38
C LEU A 118 -18.80 -5.38 -8.97
N GLU A 119 -18.24 -4.35 -9.60
CA GLU A 119 -18.98 -3.30 -10.31
C GLU A 119 -19.83 -3.90 -11.44
N ASN A 120 -19.25 -4.81 -12.23
CA ASN A 120 -19.95 -5.51 -13.30
C ASN A 120 -20.92 -6.61 -12.81
N THR A 121 -20.78 -7.09 -11.56
CA THR A 121 -21.50 -8.28 -11.06
C THR A 121 -22.49 -7.97 -9.94
N ARG A 122 -23.29 -6.90 -10.07
CA ARG A 122 -24.56 -6.66 -9.33
C ARG A 122 -24.51 -5.73 -8.10
N LEU A 123 -23.86 -4.57 -8.18
CA LEU A 123 -24.22 -3.47 -7.28
C LEU A 123 -25.64 -2.93 -7.53
N GLU A 124 -26.16 -3.03 -8.76
CA GLU A 124 -27.56 -2.69 -9.09
C GLU A 124 -28.59 -3.53 -8.31
N ARG A 125 -28.29 -4.80 -8.03
CA ARG A 125 -29.24 -5.73 -7.37
C ARG A 125 -29.26 -5.58 -5.85
N ILE A 126 -28.21 -5.02 -5.26
CA ILE A 126 -28.17 -4.71 -3.82
C ILE A 126 -28.89 -3.37 -3.57
N MET A 127 -28.76 -2.38 -4.47
CA MET A 127 -29.56 -1.16 -4.40
C MET A 127 -31.07 -1.43 -4.50
N SER A 128 -31.51 -2.39 -5.32
CA SER A 128 -32.92 -2.77 -5.44
C SER A 128 -33.49 -3.55 -4.25
N LEU A 129 -32.67 -3.88 -3.24
CA LEU A 129 -33.09 -4.51 -1.99
C LEU A 129 -33.11 -3.52 -0.81
N ILE A 130 -32.51 -2.34 -0.99
CA ILE A 130 -32.40 -1.29 0.03
C ILE A 130 -33.38 -0.13 -0.27
N ILE A 131 -33.80 0.05 -1.53
CA ILE A 131 -34.92 0.92 -1.95
C ILE A 131 -36.16 0.05 -2.17
#